data_AF-A0A2V8UBN9-F1
#
_entry.id   AF-A0A2V8UBN9-F1
#
_cell.length_a   1.000
_cell.length_b   1.000
_cell.length_c   1.000
_cell.angle_alpha   90.00
_cell.angle_beta   90.00
_cell.angle_gamma   90.00
#
_symmetry.space_group_name_H-M   'P 1'
#
loop_
_entity.id
_entity.type
_entity.pdbx_description
1 polymer ?
#
loop_
_entity_poly.entity_id
_entity_poly.type
_entity_poly.pdbx_seq_one_letter_code
_entity_poly.pdbx_strand_id
1 'polypeptide(L)'
;MVTGVAGTWKDLTESVNSMASNLTNQVRNIAGVTTAVAKGDLTTRITVDARGEILELKNTINTMVDQLSSFAAEVTRVAREVGTEGRLGGQAEVKGVAGVWKDLTDSVNSMAGNLTNQVRNIAEVTTAVAKGDLSTRITVDARGEILQLKNTINTMVDQLNSFAS
;
A
#
# COMPACT_ATOMS: atom_id res chain seq x y z
N MET A 1 27.84 27.31 21.52
CA MET A 1 28.64 28.02 20.49
C MET A 1 29.88 28.56 21.15
N VAL A 2 31.02 28.53 20.46
CA VAL A 2 32.28 29.09 20.98
C VAL A 2 32.26 30.61 20.79
N THR A 3 32.65 31.37 21.81
CA THR A 3 32.71 32.84 21.82
C THR A 3 34.06 33.34 22.37
N GLY A 4 34.44 34.58 22.05
CA GLY A 4 35.64 35.23 22.63
C GLY A 4 36.93 35.13 21.80
N VAL A 5 36.85 34.90 20.49
CA VAL A 5 38.01 34.81 19.59
C VAL A 5 38.11 36.05 18.69
N ALA A 6 39.32 36.49 18.35
CA ALA A 6 39.59 37.73 17.61
C ALA A 6 40.40 37.50 16.32
N GLY A 7 40.32 38.45 15.37
CA GLY A 7 40.99 38.35 14.07
C GLY A 7 40.45 37.21 13.21
N THR A 8 41.26 36.63 12.32
CA THR A 8 40.88 35.51 11.43
C THR A 8 40.28 34.31 12.18
N TRP A 9 40.65 34.11 13.45
CA TRP A 9 40.07 33.07 14.29
C TRP A 9 38.60 33.33 14.66
N LYS A 10 38.17 34.59 14.71
CA LYS A 10 36.76 34.96 14.88
C LYS A 10 35.94 34.51 13.68
N ASP A 11 36.38 34.86 12.47
CA ASP A 11 35.67 34.54 11.21
C ASP A 11 35.55 33.02 11.02
N LEU A 12 36.63 32.28 11.34
CA LEU A 12 36.61 30.83 11.33
C LEU A 12 35.64 30.26 12.37
N THR A 13 35.63 30.81 13.60
CA THR A 13 34.73 30.38 14.67
C THR A 13 33.26 30.63 14.31
N GLU A 14 32.96 31.78 13.70
CA GLU A 14 31.61 32.11 13.23
C GLU A 14 31.17 31.17 12.11
N SER A 15 32.06 30.86 11.17
CA SER A 15 31.80 29.91 10.08
C SER A 15 31.51 28.51 10.61
N VAL A 16 32.31 28.02 11.56
CA VAL A 16 32.11 26.71 12.20
C VAL A 16 30.82 26.67 13.03
N ASN A 17 30.54 27.72 13.81
CA ASN A 17 29.29 27.82 14.56
C ASN A 17 28.06 27.80 13.62
N SER A 18 28.14 28.49 12.49
CA SER A 18 27.07 28.48 11.47
C SER A 18 26.87 27.09 10.86
N MET A 19 27.97 26.41 10.48
CA MET A 19 27.92 25.04 9.98
C MET A 19 27.30 24.07 11.00
N ALA A 20 27.73 24.15 12.27
CA ALA A 20 27.19 23.32 13.35
C ALA A 20 25.70 23.57 13.59
N SER A 21 25.26 24.83 13.53
CA SER A 21 23.85 25.20 13.67
C SER A 21 23.01 24.64 12.51
N ASN A 22 23.50 24.78 11.28
CA ASN A 22 22.83 24.27 10.08
C ASN A 22 22.70 22.74 10.11
N LEU A 23 23.78 22.03 10.43
CA LEU A 23 23.76 20.56 10.57
C LEU A 23 22.80 20.11 11.68
N THR A 24 22.79 20.80 12.82
CA THR A 24 21.88 20.50 13.93
C THR A 24 20.41 20.64 13.48
N ASN A 25 20.09 21.70 12.74
CA ASN A 25 18.74 21.93 12.24
C ASN A 25 18.35 20.89 11.19
N GLN A 26 19.26 20.53 10.29
CA GLN A 26 19.05 19.49 9.28
C GLN A 26 18.73 18.13 9.92
N VAL A 27 19.57 17.68 10.86
CA VAL A 27 19.40 16.40 11.56
C VAL A 27 18.11 16.40 12.39
N ARG A 28 17.79 17.51 13.07
CA ARG A 28 16.54 17.62 13.83
C ARG A 28 15.30 17.49 12.95
N ASN A 29 15.31 18.09 11.75
CA ASN A 29 14.20 17.99 10.82
C ASN A 29 14.05 16.55 10.28
N ILE A 30 15.17 15.91 9.93
CA ILE A 30 15.19 14.49 9.53
C ILE A 30 14.58 13.60 10.63
N ALA A 31 15.05 13.75 11.87
CA ALA A 31 14.53 12.99 13.01
C ALA A 31 13.03 13.20 13.23
N GLY A 32 12.53 14.43 13.01
CA GLY A 32 11.12 14.76 13.09
C GLY A 32 10.29 13.98 12.04
N VAL A 33 10.73 14.00 10.79
CA VAL A 33 10.03 13.31 9.69
C VAL A 33 10.09 11.80 9.87
N THR A 34 11.23 11.22 10.24
CA THR A 34 11.31 9.77 10.49
C THR A 34 10.44 9.34 11.68
N THR A 35 10.31 10.19 12.70
CA THR A 35 9.39 9.95 13.82
C THR A 35 7.93 10.01 13.38
N ALA A 36 7.57 10.96 12.51
CA ALA A 36 6.23 11.08 11.95
C ALA A 36 5.87 9.83 11.11
N VAL A 37 6.78 9.40 10.23
CA VAL A 37 6.63 8.17 9.43
C VAL A 37 6.44 6.94 10.32
N ALA A 38 7.23 6.81 11.39
CA ALA A 38 7.08 5.71 12.35
C ALA A 38 5.71 5.71 13.07
N LYS A 39 5.05 6.87 13.17
CA LYS A 39 3.70 7.03 13.71
C LYS A 39 2.61 6.90 12.63
N GLY A 40 2.97 6.61 11.38
CA GLY A 40 2.05 6.51 10.25
C GLY A 40 1.66 7.85 9.60
N ASP A 41 2.28 8.96 9.99
CA ASP A 41 2.09 10.25 9.32
C ASP A 41 3.01 10.37 8.10
N LEU A 42 2.45 10.08 6.94
CA LEU A 42 3.13 10.10 5.64
C LEU A 42 2.92 11.43 4.89
N THR A 43 2.40 12.47 5.56
CA THR A 43 2.20 13.80 4.97
C THR A 43 3.39 14.73 5.16
N THR A 44 4.27 14.40 6.10
CA THR A 44 5.45 15.21 6.43
C THR A 44 6.60 14.98 5.45
N ARG A 45 7.41 16.02 5.20
CA ARG A 45 8.58 15.97 4.32
C ARG A 45 9.74 16.74 4.95
N ILE A 46 10.96 16.32 4.63
CA ILE A 46 12.17 17.07 4.98
C ILE A 46 12.26 18.25 4.02
N THR A 47 12.20 19.48 4.54
CA THR A 47 12.16 20.70 3.72
C THR A 47 13.40 21.56 3.86
N VAL A 48 14.15 21.41 4.96
CA VAL A 48 15.39 22.14 5.24
C VAL A 48 16.40 22.05 4.10
N ASP A 49 17.12 23.15 3.85
CA ASP A 49 18.18 23.19 2.86
C ASP A 49 19.31 22.24 3.26
N ALA A 50 19.82 21.49 2.29
CA ALA A 50 20.87 20.49 2.47
C ALA A 50 21.77 20.42 1.25
N ARG A 51 23.01 19.99 1.45
CA ARG A 51 24.01 19.75 0.41
C ARG A 51 24.80 18.49 0.75
N GLY A 52 25.53 17.94 -0.22
CA GLY A 52 26.34 16.74 -0.03
C GLY A 52 25.51 15.55 0.47
N GLU A 53 26.06 14.79 1.40
CA GLU A 53 25.44 13.58 1.93
C GLU A 53 24.11 13.85 2.65
N ILE A 54 23.94 15.04 3.26
CA ILE A 54 22.67 15.39 3.91
C ILE A 54 21.55 15.61 2.87
N LEU A 55 21.89 16.10 1.68
CA LEU A 55 20.92 16.23 0.59
C LEU A 55 20.50 14.86 0.05
N GLU A 56 21.46 13.96 -0.12
CA GLU A 56 21.19 12.58 -0.53
C GLU A 56 20.30 11.86 0.50
N LEU A 57 20.59 12.02 1.79
CA LEU A 57 19.77 11.47 2.87
C LEU A 57 18.35 12.06 2.87
N LYS A 58 18.23 13.39 2.74
CA LYS A 58 16.93 14.08 2.59
C LYS A 58 16.12 13.50 1.44
N ASN A 59 16.73 13.36 0.27
CA ASN A 59 16.05 12.86 -0.93
C ASN A 59 15.65 11.39 -0.77
N THR A 60 16.52 10.57 -0.20
CA THR A 60 16.24 9.14 0.07
C THR A 60 15.05 8.98 1.01
N ILE A 61 15.04 9.72 2.13
CA ILE A 61 13.95 9.65 3.10
C ILE A 61 12.66 10.19 2.48
N ASN A 62 12.67 11.33 1.79
CA ASN A 62 11.47 11.86 1.14
C ASN A 62 10.90 10.88 0.11
N THR A 63 11.76 10.24 -0.69
CA THR A 63 11.34 9.19 -1.65
C THR A 63 10.69 8.01 -0.93
N MET A 64 11.25 7.56 0.20
CA MET A 64 10.65 6.52 1.03
C MET A 64 9.27 6.95 1.54
N VAL A 65 9.09 8.20 1.99
CA VAL A 65 7.77 8.70 2.43
C VAL A 65 6.77 8.72 1.28
N ASP A 66 7.18 9.16 0.09
CA ASP A 66 6.32 9.18 -1.09
C ASP A 66 5.87 7.76 -1.50
N GLN A 67 6.79 6.80 -1.51
CA GLN A 67 6.47 5.39 -1.81
C GLN A 67 5.51 4.79 -0.78
N LEU A 68 5.77 5.00 0.51
CA LEU A 68 4.89 4.57 1.59
C LEU A 68 3.48 5.18 1.46
N SER A 69 3.43 6.48 1.18
CA SER A 69 2.16 7.22 1.04
C SER A 69 1.34 6.69 -0.13
N SER A 70 1.98 6.50 -1.29
CA SER A 70 1.33 5.94 -2.47
C SER A 70 0.82 4.52 -2.24
N PHE A 71 1.63 3.67 -1.58
CA PHE A 71 1.23 2.30 -1.26
C PHE A 71 0.03 2.28 -0.30
N ALA A 72 0.07 3.06 0.78
CA ALA A 72 -1.02 3.13 1.75
C ALA A 72 -2.33 3.60 1.09
N ALA A 73 -2.25 4.59 0.19
CA ALA A 73 -3.42 5.07 -0.56
C ALA A 73 -4.01 3.98 -1.46
N GLU A 74 -3.18 3.27 -2.22
CA GLU A 74 -3.63 2.21 -3.13
C GLU A 74 -4.23 1.01 -2.40
N VAL A 75 -3.61 0.55 -1.33
CA VAL A 75 -4.16 -0.55 -0.51
C VAL A 75 -5.50 -0.15 0.09
N THR A 76 -5.63 1.07 0.62
CA THR A 76 -6.89 1.58 1.16
C THR A 76 -7.97 1.64 0.08
N ARG A 77 -7.62 2.09 -1.12
CA ARG A 77 -8.54 2.16 -2.26
C ARG A 77 -9.04 0.78 -2.68
N VAL A 78 -8.14 -0.17 -2.91
CA VAL A 78 -8.49 -1.54 -3.32
C VAL A 78 -9.33 -2.24 -2.26
N ALA A 79 -8.96 -2.10 -0.98
CA ALA A 79 -9.73 -2.67 0.12
C ALA A 79 -11.17 -2.13 0.16
N ARG A 80 -11.34 -0.81 -0.05
CA ARG A 80 -12.65 -0.20 -0.12
C ARG A 80 -13.45 -0.65 -1.35
N GLU A 81 -12.84 -0.64 -2.54
CA GLU A 81 -13.51 -1.02 -3.79
C GLU A 81 -13.97 -2.47 -3.75
N VAL A 82 -13.07 -3.40 -3.42
CA VAL A 82 -13.37 -4.85 -3.44
C VAL A 82 -14.17 -5.27 -2.21
N GLY A 83 -13.81 -4.78 -1.03
CA GLY A 83 -14.37 -5.23 0.24
C GLY A 83 -15.64 -4.51 0.68
N THR A 84 -15.80 -3.22 0.33
CA THR A 84 -16.96 -2.41 0.77
C THR A 84 -17.91 -2.09 -0.36
N GLU A 85 -17.40 -1.65 -1.50
CA GLU A 85 -18.23 -1.23 -2.64
C GLU A 85 -18.64 -2.41 -3.55
N GLY A 86 -18.03 -3.59 -3.35
CA GLY A 86 -18.27 -4.77 -4.19
C GLY A 86 -17.82 -4.59 -5.64
N ARG A 87 -16.98 -3.59 -5.92
CA ARG A 87 -16.40 -3.32 -7.24
C ARG A 87 -15.22 -4.24 -7.46
N LEU A 88 -15.53 -5.44 -7.96
CA LEU A 88 -14.55 -6.48 -8.21
C LEU A 88 -13.64 -6.13 -9.40
N GLY A 89 -12.37 -6.54 -9.32
CA GLY A 89 -11.35 -6.32 -10.35
C GLY A 89 -10.46 -5.09 -10.13
N GLY A 90 -10.65 -4.35 -9.04
CA GLY A 90 -9.72 -3.31 -8.62
C GLY A 90 -8.35 -3.90 -8.26
N GLN A 91 -7.28 -3.30 -8.79
CA GLN A 91 -5.89 -3.66 -8.50
C GLN A 91 -5.13 -2.41 -8.07
N ALA A 92 -4.20 -2.58 -7.14
CA ALA A 92 -3.28 -1.56 -6.67
C ALA A 92 -2.20 -1.32 -7.73
N GLU A 93 -1.97 -0.06 -8.07
CA GLU A 93 -0.90 0.35 -8.97
C GLU A 93 0.00 1.36 -8.26
N VAL A 94 1.15 0.90 -7.76
CA VAL A 94 2.12 1.76 -7.08
C VAL A 94 3.34 1.92 -7.98
N LYS A 95 3.61 3.16 -8.42
CA LYS A 95 4.75 3.45 -9.32
C LYS A 95 6.07 3.44 -8.55
N GLY A 96 7.11 2.90 -9.18
CA GLY A 96 8.48 2.96 -8.66
C GLY A 96 8.73 2.09 -7.43
N VAL A 97 7.86 1.11 -7.13
CA VAL A 97 8.09 0.13 -6.06
C VAL A 97 9.01 -0.99 -6.54
N ALA A 98 9.90 -1.42 -5.66
CA ALA A 98 10.80 -2.54 -5.85
C ALA A 98 10.97 -3.31 -4.54
N GLY A 99 11.51 -4.52 -4.61
CA GLY A 99 11.70 -5.40 -3.44
C GLY A 99 10.39 -5.63 -2.69
N VAL A 100 10.45 -5.54 -1.36
CA VAL A 100 9.31 -5.81 -0.46
C VAL A 100 8.05 -5.02 -0.83
N TRP A 101 8.19 -3.77 -1.29
CA TRP A 101 7.04 -2.94 -1.68
C TRP A 101 6.29 -3.51 -2.89
N LYS A 102 7.05 -4.05 -3.85
CA LYS A 102 6.48 -4.71 -5.01
C LYS A 102 5.79 -6.01 -4.58
N ASP A 103 6.44 -6.82 -3.75
CA ASP A 103 5.89 -8.09 -3.27
C ASP A 103 4.57 -7.89 -2.52
N LEU A 104 4.48 -6.84 -1.70
CA LEU A 104 3.24 -6.47 -1.01
C LEU A 104 2.14 -6.02 -1.96
N THR A 105 2.48 -5.22 -2.98
CA THR A 105 1.52 -4.78 -4.02
C THR A 105 0.99 -5.98 -4.79
N ASP A 106 1.88 -6.88 -5.22
CA ASP A 106 1.54 -8.09 -5.97
C ASP A 106 0.69 -9.05 -5.11
N SER A 107 0.94 -9.11 -3.79
CA SER A 107 0.15 -9.90 -2.85
C SER A 107 -1.28 -9.37 -2.70
N VAL A 108 -1.46 -8.05 -2.56
CA VAL A 108 -2.79 -7.42 -2.51
C VAL A 108 -3.55 -7.65 -3.81
N ASN A 109 -2.88 -7.52 -4.95
CA ASN A 109 -3.46 -7.78 -6.27
C ASN A 109 -3.86 -9.23 -6.47
N SER A 110 -3.04 -10.18 -5.99
CA SER A 110 -3.36 -11.61 -6.05
C SER A 110 -4.59 -11.93 -5.20
N MET A 111 -4.68 -11.38 -3.99
CA MET A 111 -5.86 -11.54 -3.13
C MET A 111 -7.12 -10.96 -3.77
N ALA A 112 -7.06 -9.70 -4.24
CA ALA A 112 -8.19 -9.03 -4.89
C ALA A 112 -8.64 -9.75 -6.17
N GLY A 113 -7.69 -10.22 -6.98
CA GLY A 113 -7.96 -10.98 -8.21
C GLY A 113 -8.62 -12.33 -7.93
N ASN A 114 -8.11 -13.08 -6.95
CA ASN A 114 -8.68 -14.36 -6.55
C ASN A 114 -10.12 -14.22 -6.06
N LEU A 115 -10.38 -13.27 -5.15
CA LEU A 115 -11.72 -12.99 -4.63
C LEU A 115 -12.67 -12.53 -5.75
N THR A 116 -12.20 -11.66 -6.65
CA THR A 116 -12.97 -11.21 -7.80
C THR A 116 -13.42 -12.37 -8.68
N ASN A 117 -12.51 -13.26 -9.03
CA ASN A 117 -12.79 -14.40 -9.90
C ASN A 117 -13.76 -15.37 -9.22
N GLN A 118 -13.55 -15.64 -7.93
CA GLN A 118 -14.38 -16.55 -7.15
C GLN A 118 -15.82 -16.02 -7.02
N VAL A 119 -15.99 -14.76 -6.63
CA VAL A 119 -17.32 -14.16 -6.44
C VAL A 119 -18.05 -13.97 -7.77
N ARG A 120 -17.37 -13.57 -8.86
CA ARG A 120 -18.01 -13.47 -10.18
C ARG A 120 -18.54 -14.81 -10.67
N ASN A 121 -17.75 -15.88 -10.57
CA ASN A 121 -18.19 -17.19 -11.02
C ASN A 121 -19.39 -17.71 -10.19
N ILE A 122 -19.41 -17.44 -8.89
CA ILE A 122 -20.56 -17.71 -8.03
C ILE A 122 -21.81 -16.91 -8.49
N ALA A 123 -21.65 -15.63 -8.77
CA ALA A 123 -22.75 -14.77 -9.22
C ALA A 123 -23.31 -15.22 -10.59
N GLU A 124 -22.44 -15.62 -11.52
CA GLU A 124 -22.83 -16.14 -12.83
C GLU A 124 -23.68 -17.41 -12.70
N VAL A 125 -23.20 -18.39 -11.93
CA VAL A 125 -23.90 -19.68 -11.76
C VAL A 125 -25.21 -19.50 -11.02
N THR A 126 -25.24 -18.71 -9.95
CA THR A 126 -26.49 -18.44 -9.21
C THR A 126 -27.51 -17.67 -10.07
N THR A 127 -27.06 -16.79 -10.96
CA THR A 127 -27.93 -16.11 -11.93
C THR A 127 -28.49 -17.07 -12.99
N ALA A 128 -27.67 -17.99 -13.50
CA ALA A 128 -28.10 -19.00 -14.46
C ALA A 128 -29.17 -19.93 -13.86
N VAL A 129 -28.92 -20.41 -12.65
CA VAL A 129 -29.87 -21.22 -11.87
C VAL A 129 -31.18 -20.49 -11.63
N ALA A 130 -31.14 -19.20 -11.28
CA ALA A 130 -32.34 -18.38 -11.11
C ALA A 130 -33.15 -18.20 -12.40
N LYS A 131 -32.50 -18.31 -13.57
CA LYS A 131 -33.15 -18.30 -14.90
C LYS A 131 -33.59 -19.70 -15.37
N GLY A 132 -33.40 -20.73 -14.54
CA GLY A 132 -33.78 -22.11 -14.85
C GLY A 132 -32.70 -22.91 -15.60
N ASP A 133 -31.50 -22.36 -15.81
CA ASP A 133 -30.38 -23.12 -16.36
C ASP A 133 -29.62 -23.82 -15.23
N LEU A 134 -29.91 -25.11 -15.08
CA LEU A 134 -29.30 -25.98 -14.06
C LEU A 134 -28.10 -26.77 -14.61
N SER A 135 -27.68 -26.49 -15.85
CA SER A 135 -26.52 -27.14 -16.47
C SER A 135 -25.19 -26.50 -16.02
N THR A 136 -25.23 -25.25 -15.58
CA THR A 136 -24.04 -24.50 -15.12
C THR A 136 -23.62 -24.86 -13.70
N ARG A 137 -22.30 -24.86 -13.48
CA ARG A 137 -21.66 -25.14 -12.18
C ARG A 137 -20.53 -24.18 -11.89
N ILE A 138 -20.25 -23.98 -10.60
CA ILE A 138 -19.07 -23.23 -10.15
C ILE A 138 -17.86 -24.13 -10.36
N THR A 139 -16.88 -23.66 -11.13
CA THR A 139 -15.67 -24.43 -11.51
C THR A 139 -14.37 -23.80 -11.02
N VAL A 140 -14.38 -22.51 -10.70
CA VAL A 140 -13.21 -21.75 -10.23
C VAL A 140 -12.49 -22.43 -9.04
N ASP A 141 -11.16 -22.33 -9.00
CA ASP A 141 -10.38 -22.83 -7.87
C ASP A 141 -10.70 -22.05 -6.59
N ALA A 142 -10.91 -22.78 -5.51
CA ALA A 142 -11.37 -22.24 -4.24
C ALA A 142 -10.82 -23.09 -3.10
N ARG A 143 -10.53 -22.43 -1.97
CA ARG A 143 -10.05 -23.06 -0.74
C ARG A 143 -10.80 -22.47 0.47
N GLY A 144 -10.74 -23.16 1.60
CA GLY A 144 -11.35 -22.70 2.84
C GLY A 144 -12.85 -22.44 2.71
N GLU A 145 -13.31 -21.31 3.24
CA GLU A 145 -14.73 -20.92 3.26
C GLU A 145 -15.32 -20.76 1.86
N ILE A 146 -14.54 -20.28 0.89
CA ILE A 146 -15.01 -20.14 -0.50
C ILE A 146 -15.24 -21.51 -1.14
N LEU A 147 -14.43 -22.53 -0.81
CA LEU A 147 -14.66 -23.90 -1.29
C LEU A 147 -15.94 -24.49 -0.71
N GLN A 148 -16.20 -24.25 0.59
CA GLN A 148 -17.44 -24.68 1.23
C GLN A 148 -18.66 -24.03 0.55
N LEU A 149 -18.58 -22.73 0.25
CA LEU A 149 -19.62 -22.01 -0.48
C LEU A 149 -19.83 -22.59 -1.89
N LYS A 150 -18.75 -22.79 -2.65
CA LYS A 150 -18.79 -23.45 -3.98
C LYS A 150 -19.51 -24.79 -3.92
N ASN A 151 -19.14 -25.67 -2.99
CA ASN A 151 -19.72 -27.00 -2.87
C ASN A 151 -21.20 -26.95 -2.46
N THR A 152 -21.55 -26.04 -1.54
CA THR A 152 -22.94 -25.84 -1.10
C THR A 152 -23.82 -25.41 -2.26
N ILE A 153 -23.38 -24.44 -3.05
CA ILE A 153 -24.14 -23.97 -4.21
C ILE A 153 -24.25 -25.06 -5.27
N ASN A 154 -23.16 -25.75 -5.62
CA ASN A 154 -23.21 -26.84 -6.61
C ASN A 154 -24.16 -27.97 -6.17
N THR A 155 -24.20 -28.31 -4.88
CA THR A 155 -25.14 -29.28 -4.32
C THR A 155 -26.59 -28.81 -4.43
N MET A 156 -26.84 -27.51 -4.20
CA MET A 156 -28.17 -26.92 -4.38
C MET A 156 -28.62 -26.98 -5.85
N VAL A 157 -27.73 -26.72 -6.81
CA VAL A 157 -28.02 -26.88 -8.25
C VAL A 157 -28.43 -28.32 -8.57
N ASP A 158 -27.70 -29.30 -8.03
CA ASP A 158 -28.01 -30.72 -8.24
C ASP A 158 -29.40 -31.12 -7.70
N GLN A 159 -29.74 -30.64 -6.50
CA GLN A 159 -31.05 -30.90 -5.92
C GLN A 159 -32.17 -30.29 -6.75
N LEU A 160 -32.03 -29.02 -7.17
CA LEU A 160 -33.02 -28.38 -8.05
C LEU A 160 -33.19 -29.14 -9.37
N ASN A 161 -32.09 -29.60 -9.96
CA ASN A 161 -32.13 -30.33 -11.23
C ASN A 161 -32.88 -31.67 -11.08
N SER A 162 -32.74 -32.33 -9.92
CA SER A 162 -33.48 -33.56 -9.62
C SER A 162 -34.99 -33.34 -9.47
N PHE A 163 -35.44 -32.16 -9.03
CA PHE A 163 -36.87 -31.83 -8.92
C PHE A 163 -37.48 -31.40 -10.25
N ALA A 164 -36.68 -30.86 -11.17
CA ALA A 164 -37.12 -30.48 -12.50
C ALA A 164 -37.15 -31.65 -13.50
N SER A 165 -36.56 -32.80 -13.13
CA SER A 165 -36.47 -34.02 -13.96
C SER A 165 -37.66 -34.96 -13.77
#